data_AF-A0A1Y3NK42-F1
#
_entry.id   AF-A0A1Y3NK42-F1
#
_cell.length_a   1.000
_cell.length_b   1.000
_cell.length_c   1.000
_cell.angle_alpha   90.00
_cell.angle_beta   90.00
_cell.angle_gamma   90.00
#
_symmetry.space_group_name_H-M   'P 1'
#
loop_
_entity.id
_entity.type
_entity.pdbx_description
1 polymer ?
#
loop_
_entity_poly.entity_id
_entity_poly.type
_entity_poly.pdbx_seq_one_letter_code
_entity_poly.pdbx_strand_id
1 'polypeptide(L)'
;GYSCCKDCDVVSYDRHGTWGIENGQWCGIKTDECKIKGIETCWSSFYGYDCCKGCKVRYIDELGSWGYESGKWCGIEPETCVDDSCWSSGYGFPCCETCKVYYTDRTGEWGVENGNWC
;
A
#
# COMPACT_ATOMS: atom_id res chain seq x y z
N GLY A 1 22.06 10.36 -0.73
CA GLY A 1 21.32 9.08 -0.73
C GLY A 1 22.02 8.13 0.20
N TYR A 2 21.28 7.29 0.91
CA TYR A 2 21.85 6.25 1.76
C TYR A 2 22.40 5.09 0.91
N SER A 3 23.48 4.46 1.37
CA SER A 3 24.06 3.27 0.74
C SER A 3 23.18 2.03 0.97
N CYS A 4 23.31 1.01 0.13
CA CYS A 4 22.68 -0.29 0.39
C CYS A 4 23.45 -1.03 1.50
N CYS A 5 22.75 -1.71 2.40
CA CYS A 5 23.38 -2.60 3.38
C CYS A 5 23.93 -3.85 2.68
N LYS A 6 25.04 -4.37 3.18
CA LYS A 6 25.58 -5.69 2.82
C LYS A 6 24.96 -6.81 3.66
N ASP A 7 24.63 -6.49 4.91
CA ASP A 7 23.90 -7.33 5.84
C ASP A 7 22.39 -7.06 5.76
N CYS A 8 21.62 -8.06 6.18
CA CYS A 8 20.17 -8.07 6.09
C CYS A 8 19.49 -7.81 7.45
N ASP A 9 20.26 -7.31 8.43
CA ASP A 9 19.78 -6.97 9.76
C ASP A 9 18.90 -5.71 9.74
N VAL A 10 17.59 -5.91 9.68
CA VAL A 10 16.59 -4.84 9.75
C VAL A 10 16.52 -4.29 11.17
N VAL A 11 16.94 -3.04 11.34
CA VAL A 11 16.81 -2.31 12.61
C VAL A 11 15.65 -1.33 12.62
N SER A 12 15.20 -0.91 11.43
CA SER A 12 14.08 0.01 11.27
C SER A 12 13.42 -0.17 9.90
N TYR A 13 12.19 0.31 9.74
CA TYR A 13 11.49 0.35 8.47
C TYR A 13 10.56 1.57 8.42
N ASP A 14 10.43 2.18 7.25
CA ASP A 14 9.54 3.32 7.00
C ASP A 14 8.99 3.27 5.56
N ARG A 15 8.16 4.24 5.18
CA ARG A 15 7.55 4.31 3.83
C ARG A 15 8.53 4.27 2.65
N HIS A 16 9.82 4.45 2.91
CA HIS A 16 10.89 4.42 1.92
C HIS A 16 11.63 3.07 1.89
N GLY A 17 11.38 2.17 2.84
CA GLY A 17 11.86 0.78 2.84
C GLY A 17 12.33 0.30 4.21
N THR A 18 13.03 -0.82 4.20
CA THR A 18 13.72 -1.38 5.38
C THR A 18 15.13 -0.81 5.50
N TRP A 19 15.59 -0.58 6.72
CA TRP A 19 16.84 0.11 7.04
C TRP A 19 17.69 -0.70 8.02
N GLY A 20 19.00 -0.70 7.77
CA GLY A 20 20.05 -1.28 8.60
C GLY A 20 21.04 -0.22 9.07
N ILE A 21 21.91 -0.59 10.01
CA ILE A 21 23.06 0.24 10.41
C ILE A 21 24.34 -0.57 10.22
N GLU A 22 25.23 -0.09 9.36
CA GLU A 22 26.56 -0.67 9.12
C GLU A 22 27.65 0.34 9.40
N ASN A 23 28.64 -0.04 10.21
CA ASN A 23 29.74 0.84 10.60
C ASN A 23 29.26 2.19 11.18
N GLY A 24 28.11 2.18 11.87
CA GLY A 24 27.50 3.38 12.45
C GLY A 24 26.79 4.29 11.43
N GLN A 25 26.58 3.83 10.19
CA GLN A 25 25.88 4.58 9.15
C GLN A 25 24.59 3.88 8.73
N TRP A 26 23.54 4.68 8.48
CA TRP A 26 22.28 4.18 7.94
C TRP A 26 22.45 3.68 6.51
N CYS A 27 21.84 2.53 6.23
CA CYS A 27 21.82 1.93 4.91
C CYS A 27 20.43 1.34 4.61
N GLY A 28 20.05 1.28 3.33
CA GLY A 28 18.81 0.67 2.88
C GLY A 28 18.99 -0.82 2.64
N ILE A 29 18.05 -1.63 3.12
CA ILE A 29 18.03 -3.08 2.95
C ILE A 29 17.11 -3.40 1.79
N LYS A 30 17.62 -4.18 0.83
CA LYS A 30 16.82 -4.75 -0.25
C LYS A 30 16.17 -6.04 0.23
N THR A 31 14.90 -5.95 0.58
CA THR A 31 14.08 -7.07 1.06
C THR A 31 14.14 -8.29 0.14
N ASP A 32 14.14 -8.08 -1.17
CA ASP A 32 14.20 -9.14 -2.20
C ASP A 32 15.54 -9.89 -2.20
N GLU A 33 16.66 -9.17 -2.16
CA GLU A 33 18.01 -9.76 -2.12
C GLU A 33 18.24 -10.51 -0.80
N CYS A 34 17.69 -9.95 0.29
CA CYS A 34 17.80 -10.52 1.63
C CYS A 34 16.80 -11.65 1.91
N LYS A 35 15.89 -11.98 0.98
CA LYS A 35 14.85 -13.01 1.14
C LYS A 35 14.09 -12.90 2.47
N ILE A 36 13.84 -11.68 2.93
CA ILE A 36 13.15 -11.45 4.20
C ILE A 36 11.67 -11.76 3.97
N LYS A 37 11.30 -13.02 4.22
CA LYS A 37 9.91 -13.49 4.13
C LYS A 37 9.19 -13.21 5.45
N GLY A 38 8.03 -12.57 5.37
CA GLY A 38 7.19 -12.27 6.53
C GLY A 38 7.25 -10.83 7.03
N ILE A 39 8.06 -9.98 6.38
CA ILE A 39 7.83 -8.55 6.37
C ILE A 39 6.86 -8.28 5.20
N GLU A 40 5.57 -8.48 5.44
CA GLU A 40 4.55 -7.81 4.62
C GLU A 40 4.57 -6.33 5.04
N THR A 41 5.47 -5.55 4.41
CA THR A 41 5.47 -4.10 4.53
C THR A 41 4.47 -3.55 3.52
N CYS A 42 3.22 -3.41 3.93
CA CYS A 42 2.28 -2.49 3.31
C CYS A 42 2.38 -1.13 3.98
N TRP A 43 1.74 -0.12 3.39
CA TRP A 43 1.76 1.23 3.91
C TRP A 43 1.20 1.34 5.35
N SER A 44 0.26 0.47 5.75
CA SER A 44 -0.33 0.51 7.10
C SER A 44 0.60 -0.03 8.18
N SER A 45 1.55 -0.89 7.82
CA SER A 45 2.57 -1.41 8.74
C SER A 45 3.43 -0.29 9.34
N PHE A 46 3.60 0.82 8.61
CA PHE A 46 4.29 2.02 9.12
C PHE A 46 3.53 2.74 10.24
N TYR A 47 2.22 2.55 10.28
CA TYR A 47 1.34 3.09 11.31
C TYR A 47 1.01 2.07 12.41
N GLY A 48 1.65 0.88 12.38
CA GLY A 48 1.46 -0.18 13.36
C GLY A 48 0.24 -1.07 13.12
N TYR A 49 -0.29 -1.10 11.89
CA TYR A 49 -1.43 -1.94 11.52
C TYR A 49 -1.00 -3.04 10.53
N ASP A 50 -1.65 -4.20 10.64
CA ASP A 50 -1.38 -5.36 9.77
C ASP A 50 -1.74 -5.04 8.29
N CYS A 51 -1.25 -5.83 7.34
CA CYS A 51 -1.67 -5.77 5.95
C CYS A 51 -2.94 -6.59 5.72
N CYS A 52 -3.88 -6.05 4.94
CA CYS A 52 -5.07 -6.79 4.58
C CYS A 52 -4.74 -7.84 3.52
N LYS A 53 -5.32 -9.04 3.69
CA LYS A 53 -5.22 -10.11 2.70
C LYS A 53 -6.33 -10.02 1.66
N GLY A 54 -7.46 -9.43 2.03
CA GLY A 54 -8.58 -9.15 1.16
C GLY A 54 -8.68 -7.68 0.80
N CYS A 55 -9.54 -7.43 -0.19
CA CYS A 55 -9.72 -6.12 -0.82
C CYS A 55 -10.98 -5.41 -0.33
N LYS A 56 -11.55 -5.85 0.79
CA LYS A 56 -12.80 -5.31 1.29
C LYS A 56 -12.56 -4.02 2.04
N VAL A 57 -12.63 -2.91 1.33
CA VAL A 57 -12.53 -1.58 1.93
C VAL A 57 -13.68 -1.33 2.90
N ARG A 58 -13.33 -0.92 4.11
CA ARG A 58 -14.26 -0.57 5.20
C ARG A 58 -14.24 0.92 5.49
N TYR A 59 -13.10 1.55 5.26
CA TYR A 59 -12.89 2.96 5.56
C TYR A 59 -11.78 3.51 4.67
N ILE A 60 -11.88 4.76 4.26
CA ILE A 60 -10.88 5.44 3.42
C ILE A 60 -10.52 6.75 4.12
N ASP A 61 -9.24 7.04 4.22
CA ASP A 61 -8.73 8.32 4.71
C ASP A 61 -7.55 8.83 3.85
N GLU A 62 -6.86 9.85 4.35
CA GLU A 62 -5.69 10.45 3.68
C GLU A 62 -4.49 9.50 3.58
N LEU A 63 -4.45 8.44 4.39
CA LEU A 63 -3.38 7.43 4.38
C LEU A 63 -3.64 6.35 3.33
N GLY A 64 -4.91 5.95 3.18
CA GLY A 64 -5.33 5.01 2.16
C GLY A 64 -6.63 4.28 2.48
N SER A 65 -6.77 3.09 1.89
CA SER A 65 -7.93 2.22 2.07
C SER A 65 -7.71 1.23 3.19
N TRP A 66 -8.57 1.26 4.21
CA TRP A 66 -8.50 0.38 5.36
C TRP A 66 -9.51 -0.77 5.24
N GLY A 67 -9.07 -1.97 5.58
CA GLY A 67 -9.90 -3.15 5.75
C GLY A 67 -10.02 -3.55 7.23
N TYR A 68 -10.93 -4.48 7.49
CA TYR A 68 -11.09 -5.06 8.83
C TYR A 68 -11.22 -6.58 8.71
N GLU A 69 -10.16 -7.27 9.11
CA GLU A 69 -9.99 -8.72 8.92
C GLU A 69 -9.53 -9.36 10.22
N SER A 70 -10.05 -10.56 10.52
CA SER A 70 -9.70 -11.31 11.74
C SER A 70 -9.80 -10.51 13.05
N GLY A 71 -10.71 -9.52 13.11
CA GLY A 71 -10.91 -8.68 14.30
C GLY A 71 -9.92 -7.52 14.45
N LYS A 72 -9.13 -7.20 13.42
CA LYS A 72 -8.14 -6.13 13.43
C LYS A 72 -8.26 -5.22 12.22
N TRP A 73 -7.85 -3.96 12.39
CA TRP A 73 -7.66 -3.03 11.28
C TRP A 73 -6.40 -3.38 10.52
N CYS A 74 -6.50 -3.29 9.19
CA CYS A 74 -5.39 -3.52 8.29
C CYS A 74 -5.43 -2.54 7.11
N GLY A 75 -4.29 -2.29 6.49
CA GLY A 75 -4.20 -1.50 5.27
C GLY A 75 -4.36 -2.36 4.04
N ILE A 76 -5.19 -1.90 3.10
CA ILE A 76 -5.39 -2.54 1.81
C ILE A 76 -4.38 -1.94 0.86
N GLU A 77 -3.64 -2.80 0.16
CA GLU A 77 -2.69 -2.40 -0.87
C GLU A 77 -3.45 -2.41 -2.21
N PRO A 78 -3.80 -1.24 -2.79
CA PRO A 78 -4.68 -1.15 -3.95
C PRO A 78 -4.16 -1.95 -5.14
N GLU A 79 -2.84 -1.97 -5.33
CA GLU A 79 -2.14 -2.71 -6.38
C GLU A 79 -2.37 -4.23 -6.30
N THR A 80 -2.54 -4.77 -5.10
CA THR A 80 -2.84 -6.20 -4.88
C THR A 80 -4.33 -6.53 -5.08
N CYS A 81 -5.14 -5.48 -5.19
CA CYS A 81 -6.60 -5.52 -5.19
C CYS A 81 -7.21 -4.97 -6.48
N VAL A 82 -6.39 -4.79 -7.51
CA VAL A 82 -6.85 -4.40 -8.84
C VAL A 82 -7.56 -5.60 -9.47
N ASP A 83 -8.87 -5.48 -9.65
CA ASP A 83 -9.59 -6.32 -10.59
C ASP A 83 -9.31 -5.79 -12.01
N ASP A 84 -8.99 -6.66 -12.97
CA ASP A 84 -8.67 -6.29 -14.36
C ASP A 84 -9.76 -5.43 -15.04
N SER A 85 -10.99 -5.45 -14.50
CA SER A 85 -12.09 -4.62 -15.00
C SER A 85 -12.22 -3.25 -14.31
N CYS A 86 -11.64 -3.07 -13.12
CA CYS A 86 -11.95 -1.93 -12.27
C CYS A 86 -10.91 -1.70 -11.17
N TRP A 87 -9.96 -0.81 -11.45
CA TRP A 87 -8.86 -0.48 -10.55
C TRP A 87 -9.29 0.42 -9.37
N SER A 88 -10.35 1.23 -9.52
CA SER A 88 -10.86 2.13 -8.48
C SER A 88 -11.36 1.38 -7.23
N SER A 89 -11.76 0.11 -7.40
CA SER A 89 -12.17 -0.78 -6.31
C SER A 89 -11.07 -1.06 -5.30
N GLY A 90 -9.80 -1.12 -5.74
CA GLY A 90 -8.65 -1.26 -4.84
C GLY A 90 -8.47 -0.06 -3.91
N TYR A 91 -8.96 1.10 -4.33
CA TYR A 91 -9.01 2.35 -3.55
C TYR A 91 -10.35 2.53 -2.81
N GLY A 92 -11.23 1.53 -2.86
CA GLY A 92 -12.52 1.54 -2.18
C GLY A 92 -13.62 2.34 -2.87
N PHE A 93 -13.40 2.71 -4.12
CA PHE A 93 -14.39 3.38 -4.95
C PHE A 93 -15.07 2.36 -5.88
N PRO A 94 -16.39 2.47 -6.09
CA PRO A 94 -17.08 1.61 -7.05
C PRO A 94 -16.54 1.82 -8.47
N CYS A 95 -16.84 0.87 -9.35
CA CYS A 95 -16.54 1.00 -10.77
C CYS A 95 -17.50 1.99 -11.42
N CYS A 96 -17.00 2.81 -12.35
CA CYS A 96 -17.88 3.60 -13.18
C CYS A 96 -18.59 2.68 -14.18
N GLU A 97 -19.90 2.86 -14.36
CA GLU A 97 -20.66 2.20 -15.41
C GLU A 97 -20.41 2.86 -16.78
N THR A 98 -19.95 4.11 -16.79
CA THR A 98 -19.62 4.89 -17.99
C THR A 98 -18.15 5.27 -18.03
N CYS A 99 -17.60 5.43 -19.23
CA CYS A 99 -16.21 5.86 -19.42
C CYS A 99 -16.04 7.39 -19.36
N LYS A 100 -16.89 8.10 -18.61
CA LYS A 100 -16.84 9.56 -18.55
C LYS A 100 -15.83 10.02 -17.50
N VAL A 101 -14.64 10.36 -17.96
CA VAL A 101 -13.58 10.91 -17.11
C VAL A 101 -13.94 12.32 -16.65
N TYR A 102 -13.90 12.53 -15.34
CA TYR A 102 -14.07 13.81 -14.67
C TYR A 102 -12.74 14.37 -14.16
N TYR A 103 -11.84 13.49 -13.71
CA TYR A 103 -10.55 13.85 -13.14
C TYR A 103 -9.49 12.80 -13.46
N THR A 104 -8.22 13.19 -13.55
CA THR A 104 -7.11 12.27 -13.81
C THR A 104 -5.94 12.62 -12.91
N ASP A 105 -5.35 11.61 -12.28
CA ASP A 105 -4.17 11.76 -11.43
C ASP A 105 -3.15 10.64 -11.69
N ARG A 106 -2.24 10.41 -10.73
CA ARG A 106 -1.20 9.38 -10.84
C ARG A 106 -1.73 7.95 -10.67
N THR A 107 -2.92 7.79 -10.11
CA THR A 107 -3.56 6.49 -9.90
C THR A 107 -4.37 6.07 -11.13
N GLY A 108 -5.02 7.03 -11.81
CA GLY A 108 -5.71 6.78 -13.06
C GLY A 108 -6.74 7.84 -13.44
N GLU A 109 -7.71 7.43 -14.26
CA GLU A 109 -8.84 8.24 -14.71
C GLU A 109 -10.08 7.98 -13.84
N TRP A 110 -10.54 9.02 -13.16
CA TRP A 110 -11.69 8.99 -12.26
C TRP A 110 -12.93 9.59 -12.94
N GLY A 111 -14.08 8.96 -12.76
CA GLY A 111 -15.42 9.46 -13.07
C GLY A 111 -16.22 9.85 -11.81
N VAL A 112 -17.40 10.40 -12.05
CA VAL A 112 -18.37 10.70 -10.97
C VAL A 112 -19.75 10.27 -11.43
N GLU A 113 -20.34 9.30 -10.72
CA GLU A 113 -21.63 8.71 -11.06
C GLU A 113 -22.52 8.63 -9.82
N ASN A 114 -23.78 9.04 -9.98
CA ASN A 114 -24.75 9.09 -8.88
C ASN A 114 -24.25 9.88 -7.65
N GLY A 115 -23.38 10.86 -7.87
CA GLY A 115 -22.76 11.66 -6.81
C GLY A 115 -21.60 10.99 -6.07
N ASN A 116 -21.13 9.84 -6.54
CA ASN A 116 -20.00 9.10 -5.96
C ASN A 116 -18.82 9.07 -6.94
N TRP A 117 -17.61 9.07 -6.39
CA TRP A 117 -16.40 8.83 -7.15
C TRP A 117 -16.31 7.37 -7.58
N CYS A 118 -15.85 7.19 -8.80
CA CYS A 118 -15.46 5.96 -9.43
C CYS A 118 -14.33 6.32 -10.42
#